data_AF-A0A2N1G8A3-F1
#
_entry.id   AF-A0A2N1G8A3-F1
#
_cell.length_a   1.000
_cell.length_b   1.000
_cell.length_c   1.000
_cell.angle_alpha   90.00
_cell.angle_beta   90.00
_cell.angle_gamma   90.00
#
_symmetry.space_group_name_H-M   'P 1'
#
loop_
_entity.id
_entity.type
_entity.pdbx_description
1 polymer ?
#
loop_
_entity_poly.entity_id
_entity_poly.type
_entity_poly.pdbx_seq_one_letter_code
_entity_poly.pdbx_strand_id
1 'polypeptide(L)'
;MDKIILHIIDYFFIMFHIGLILFNVFGWIIPRWRFYNLITLSLTAFSWLILGIWYGFGYCPFTDWHWRVRELLGYTYDSNSYVHFLILKITGIHFPEKRIDFATVIIFFTAYFISIYFAVKKRILNQKLKNQ
;
A
#
# COMPACT_ATOMS: atom_id res chain seq x y z
N MET A 1 31.16 2.55 2.07
CA MET A 1 30.30 1.95 1.02
C MET A 1 28.86 1.76 1.48
N ASP A 2 28.62 1.65 2.79
CA ASP A 2 27.30 1.35 3.36
C ASP A 2 26.23 2.43 3.09
N LYS A 3 26.59 3.72 3.09
CA LYS A 3 25.63 4.81 2.87
C LYS A 3 25.01 4.81 1.46
N ILE A 4 25.79 4.48 0.42
CA ILE A 4 25.28 4.44 -0.96
C ILE A 4 24.23 3.33 -1.09
N ILE A 5 24.52 2.16 -0.53
CA ILE A 5 23.59 1.02 -0.52
C ILE A 5 22.30 1.39 0.22
N LEU A 6 22.40 2.01 1.40
CA LEU A 6 21.24 2.45 2.16
C LEU A 6 20.39 3.46 1.39
N HIS A 7 20.99 4.41 0.67
CA HIS A 7 20.25 5.33 -0.20
C HIS A 7 19.54 4.61 -1.35
N ILE A 8 20.18 3.63 -1.99
CA ILE A 8 19.52 2.82 -3.03
C ILE A 8 18.29 2.11 -2.46
N ILE A 9 18.41 1.56 -1.25
CA ILE A 9 17.31 0.88 -0.55
C ILE A 9 16.19 1.87 -0.18
N ASP A 10 16.51 3.07 0.30
CA ASP A 10 15.55 4.15 0.58
C ASP A 10 14.73 4.51 -0.69
N TYR A 11 15.40 4.79 -1.81
CA TYR A 11 14.73 5.05 -3.09
C TYR A 11 13.90 3.86 -3.58
N PHE A 12 14.42 2.64 -3.43
CA PHE A 12 13.68 1.43 -3.77
C PHE A 12 12.38 1.32 -2.97
N PHE A 13 12.41 1.51 -1.66
CA PHE A 13 11.20 1.43 -0.84
C PHE A 13 10.19 2.53 -1.19
N ILE A 14 10.64 3.76 -1.46
CA ILE A 14 9.74 4.83 -1.92
C ILE A 14 9.03 4.41 -3.21
N MET A 15 9.79 4.00 -4.23
CA MET A 15 9.24 3.61 -5.54
C MET A 15 8.35 2.38 -5.44
N PHE A 16 8.77 1.37 -4.68
CA PHE A 16 8.01 0.16 -4.42
C PHE A 16 6.65 0.48 -3.77
N HIS A 17 6.63 1.31 -2.73
CA HIS A 17 5.37 1.65 -2.07
C HIS A 17 4.46 2.49 -2.95
N ILE A 18 4.99 3.46 -3.71
CA ILE A 18 4.17 4.21 -4.68
C ILE A 18 3.55 3.26 -5.71
N GLY A 19 4.35 2.34 -6.24
CA GLY A 19 3.88 1.30 -7.17
C GLY A 19 2.81 0.41 -6.54
N LEU A 20 3.02 -0.04 -5.30
CA LEU A 20 2.07 -0.88 -4.56
C LEU A 20 0.75 -0.13 -4.28
N ILE A 21 0.81 1.14 -3.87
CA ILE A 21 -0.36 1.98 -3.63
C ILE A 21 -1.15 2.16 -4.92
N LEU A 22 -0.49 2.57 -6.01
CA LEU A 22 -1.15 2.74 -7.31
C LEU A 22 -1.74 1.43 -7.82
N PHE A 23 -1.02 0.31 -7.65
CA PHE A 23 -1.52 -1.00 -8.02
C PHE A 23 -2.73 -1.40 -7.16
N ASN A 24 -2.72 -1.15 -5.85
CA ASN A 24 -3.86 -1.41 -4.98
C ASN A 24 -5.08 -0.57 -5.39
N VAL A 25 -4.88 0.71 -5.70
CA VAL A 25 -5.97 1.65 -6.04
C VAL A 25 -6.53 1.43 -7.45
N PHE A 26 -5.71 1.08 -8.44
CA PHE A 26 -6.13 1.02 -9.85
C PHE A 26 -6.04 -0.38 -10.49
N GLY A 27 -5.41 -1.35 -9.84
CA GLY A 27 -5.14 -2.68 -10.41
C GLY A 27 -6.40 -3.49 -10.73
N TRP A 28 -7.55 -3.16 -10.14
CA TRP A 28 -8.84 -3.78 -10.45
C TRP A 28 -9.40 -3.38 -11.83
N ILE A 29 -8.95 -2.25 -12.40
CA ILE A 29 -9.41 -1.76 -13.71
C ILE A 29 -9.04 -2.79 -14.79
N ILE A 30 -7.80 -3.28 -14.78
CA ILE A 30 -7.25 -4.19 -15.79
C ILE A 30 -7.71 -5.64 -15.50
N PRO A 31 -8.50 -6.28 -16.38
CA PRO A 31 -9.05 -7.61 -16.11
C PRO A 31 -8.03 -8.71 -15.83
N ARG A 32 -6.82 -8.61 -16.41
CA ARG A 32 -5.71 -9.57 -16.20
C ARG A 32 -5.16 -9.49 -14.78
N TRP A 33 -5.17 -8.31 -14.15
CA TRP A 33 -4.53 -8.07 -12.87
C TRP A 33 -5.46 -8.16 -11.67
N ARG A 34 -6.78 -8.16 -11.88
CA ARG A 34 -7.80 -8.23 -10.80
C ARG A 34 -7.53 -9.25 -9.71
N PHE A 35 -7.09 -10.46 -10.06
CA PHE A 35 -6.79 -11.48 -9.06
C PHE A 35 -5.56 -11.13 -8.22
N TYR A 36 -4.49 -10.66 -8.84
CA TYR A 36 -3.28 -10.20 -8.15
C TYR A 36 -3.53 -8.92 -7.33
N ASN A 37 -4.34 -8.00 -7.85
CA ASN A 37 -4.79 -6.81 -7.13
C ASN A 37 -5.60 -7.19 -5.87
N LEU A 38 -6.50 -8.17 -5.97
CA LEU A 38 -7.22 -8.67 -4.80
C LEU A 38 -6.26 -9.29 -3.77
N ILE A 39 -5.29 -10.10 -4.20
CA ILE A 39 -4.29 -10.69 -3.29
C ILE A 39 -3.50 -9.60 -2.55
N THR A 40 -3.00 -8.60 -3.27
CA THR A 40 -2.19 -7.51 -2.68
C THR A 40 -3.00 -6.64 -1.71
N LEU A 41 -4.25 -6.33 -2.05
CA LEU A 41 -5.18 -5.67 -1.14
C LEU A 41 -5.48 -6.53 0.09
N SER A 42 -5.72 -7.82 -0.06
CA SER A 42 -5.96 -8.73 1.08
C SER A 42 -4.72 -8.85 1.98
N LEU A 43 -3.51 -8.91 1.43
CA LEU A 43 -2.26 -8.91 2.21
C LEU A 43 -2.06 -7.59 2.96
N THR A 44 -2.42 -6.47 2.34
CA THR A 44 -2.36 -5.15 2.98
C THR A 44 -3.39 -5.06 4.11
N ALA A 45 -4.63 -5.49 3.87
CA ALA A 45 -5.67 -5.54 4.88
C ALA A 45 -5.29 -6.48 6.04
N PHE A 46 -4.71 -7.64 5.74
CA PHE A 46 -4.16 -8.55 6.74
C PHE A 46 -3.09 -7.87 7.59
N SER A 47 -2.14 -7.18 6.96
CA SER A 47 -1.12 -6.44 7.68
C SER A 47 -1.72 -5.36 8.58
N TRP A 48 -2.69 -4.61 8.08
CA TRP A 48 -3.32 -3.51 8.83
C TRP A 48 -4.18 -3.98 10.00
N LEU A 49 -4.93 -5.07 9.80
CA LEU A 49 -5.92 -5.55 10.78
C LEU A 49 -5.37 -6.59 11.73
N ILE A 50 -4.47 -7.47 11.28
CA ILE A 50 -3.92 -8.54 12.10
C ILE A 50 -2.61 -8.08 12.71
N LEU A 51 -1.61 -7.73 11.88
CA LEU A 51 -0.34 -7.23 12.42
C LEU A 51 -0.53 -5.90 13.16
N GLY A 52 -1.48 -5.07 12.72
CA GLY A 52 -1.78 -3.81 13.40
C GLY A 52 -2.34 -3.94 14.83
N ILE A 53 -2.80 -5.12 15.25
CA ILE A 53 -3.18 -5.35 16.66
C ILE A 53 -1.95 -5.26 17.58
N TRP A 54 -0.78 -5.70 17.11
CA TRP A 54 0.46 -5.66 17.89
C TRP A 54 1.30 -4.41 17.60
N TYR A 55 1.33 -3.96 16.35
CA TYR A 55 2.25 -2.92 15.89
C TYR A 55 1.59 -1.55 15.61
N GLY A 56 0.27 -1.47 15.68
CA GLY A 56 -0.50 -0.24 15.43
C GLY A 56 -1.32 -0.27 14.14
N PHE A 57 -2.45 0.44 14.15
CA PHE A 57 -3.38 0.47 13.02
C PHE A 57 -2.70 1.00 11.75
N GLY A 58 -2.83 0.28 10.64
CA GLY A 58 -2.19 0.66 9.38
C GLY A 58 -0.76 0.12 9.21
N TYR A 59 -0.29 -0.75 10.09
CA TYR A 59 1.06 -1.31 10.04
C TYR A 59 1.35 -2.06 8.72
N CYS A 60 2.56 -1.85 8.20
CA CYS A 60 3.09 -2.53 7.02
C CYS A 60 4.56 -2.92 7.27
N PRO A 61 4.95 -4.20 7.16
CA PRO A 61 6.34 -4.64 7.35
C PRO A 61 7.35 -3.91 6.47
N PHE A 62 6.96 -3.56 5.23
CA PHE A 62 7.83 -2.83 4.31
C PHE A 62 8.08 -1.39 4.77
N THR A 63 7.08 -0.77 5.39
CA THR A 63 7.19 0.56 5.98
C THR A 63 8.14 0.53 7.17
N ASP A 64 7.99 -0.45 8.05
CA ASP A 64 8.84 -0.63 9.23
C ASP A 64 10.32 -0.86 8.85
N TRP A 65 10.56 -1.73 7.86
CA TRP A 65 11.89 -1.90 7.29
C TRP A 65 12.43 -0.57 6.76
N HIS A 66 11.63 0.12 5.95
CA HIS A 66 12.05 1.37 5.34
C HIS A 66 12.40 2.42 6.40
N TRP A 67 11.63 2.52 7.47
CA TRP A 67 11.96 3.37 8.61
C TRP A 67 13.31 3.03 9.23
N ARG A 68 13.61 1.75 9.42
CA ARG A 68 14.92 1.30 9.93
C ARG A 68 16.06 1.69 8.99
N VAL A 69 15.88 1.60 7.68
CA VAL A 69 16.89 2.04 6.69
C VAL A 69 17.12 3.55 6.79
N ARG A 70 16.04 4.34 6.97
CA ARG A 70 16.13 5.79 7.14
C ARG A 70 16.79 6.20 8.44
N GLU A 71 16.54 5.47 9.52
CA GLU A 71 17.21 5.64 10.81
C GLU A 71 18.73 5.41 10.68
N LEU A 72 19.14 4.34 9.96
CA LEU A 72 20.56 4.07 9.67
C LEU A 72 21.22 5.15 8.80
N LEU A 73 20.44 5.87 7.99
CA LEU A 73 20.90 7.04 7.23
C LEU A 73 20.97 8.32 8.09
N GLY A 74 20.51 8.28 9.33
CA GLY A 74 20.48 9.42 10.25
C GLY A 74 19.26 10.35 10.07
N TYR A 75 18.22 9.89 9.37
CA TYR A 75 16.98 10.66 9.24
C TYR A 75 16.09 10.51 10.49
N THR A 76 15.46 11.60 10.90
CA THR A 76 14.44 11.60 11.96
C THR A 76 13.05 11.35 11.40
N TYR A 77 12.15 10.89 12.26
CA TYR A 77 10.75 10.66 11.93
C TYR A 77 10.01 11.99 11.83
N ASP A 78 9.77 12.47 10.60
CA ASP A 78 8.97 13.68 10.37
C ASP A 78 7.46 13.38 10.34
N SER A 79 7.07 12.11 10.33
CA SER A 79 5.68 11.69 10.38
C SER A 79 5.51 10.26 10.91
N ASN A 80 4.42 10.03 11.63
CA ASN A 80 4.02 8.69 12.08
C ASN A 80 3.24 7.91 11.00
N SER A 81 2.85 8.55 9.91
CA SER A 81 2.08 7.95 8.80
C SER A 81 2.91 7.90 7.53
N TYR A 82 3.02 6.71 6.95
CA TYR A 82 3.84 6.51 5.76
C TYR A 82 3.26 7.21 4.51
N VAL A 83 1.94 7.23 4.37
CA VAL A 83 1.30 7.93 3.25
C VAL A 83 1.45 9.44 3.41
N HIS A 84 1.36 9.96 4.63
CA HIS A 84 1.67 11.36 4.90
C HIS A 84 3.13 11.69 4.56
N PHE A 85 4.09 10.85 4.99
CA PHE A 85 5.49 10.97 4.62
C PHE A 85 5.70 11.00 3.10
N LEU A 86 5.07 10.08 2.35
CA LEU A 86 5.16 10.08 0.88
C LEU A 86 4.61 11.36 0.27
N ILE A 87 3.45 11.83 0.72
CA ILE A 87 2.84 13.08 0.22
C ILE A 87 3.77 14.26 0.49
N LEU A 88 4.27 14.39 1.72
CA LEU A 88 5.21 15.45 2.10
C LEU A 88 6.48 15.38 1.26
N LYS A 89 7.04 14.18 1.06
CA LYS A 89 8.28 13.98 0.30
C LYS A 89 8.12 14.30 -1.20
N ILE A 90 6.97 13.98 -1.79
CA ILE A 90 6.71 14.17 -3.23
C ILE A 90 6.24 15.58 -3.53
N THR A 91 5.35 16.14 -2.70
CA THR A 91 4.68 17.42 -2.98
C THR A 91 5.26 18.59 -2.20
N GLY A 92 5.95 18.34 -1.09
CA GLY A 92 6.39 19.38 -0.14
C GLY A 92 5.25 19.97 0.70
N ILE A 93 4.00 19.51 0.54
CA ILE A 93 2.84 20.06 1.22
C ILE A 93 2.61 19.31 2.54
N HIS A 94 2.50 20.07 3.63
CA HIS A 94 2.24 19.54 4.96
C HIS A 94 0.74 19.53 5.26
N PHE A 95 0.09 18.38 5.08
CA PHE A 95 -1.32 18.19 5.46
C PHE A 95 -1.42 17.68 6.91
N PRO A 96 -2.57 17.85 7.58
CA PRO A 96 -2.78 17.20 8.86
C PRO A 96 -2.78 15.67 8.70
N GLU A 97 -1.92 14.95 9.43
CA GLU A 97 -1.76 13.49 9.34
C GLU A 97 -3.10 12.75 9.40
N LYS A 98 -3.94 13.11 10.38
CA LYS A 98 -5.29 12.52 10.55
C LYS A 98 -6.16 12.57 9.31
N ARG A 99 -6.06 13.64 8.49
CA ARG A 99 -6.83 13.75 7.24
C ARG A 99 -6.32 12.79 6.18
N ILE A 100 -4.99 12.66 6.07
CA ILE A 100 -4.36 11.73 5.14
C ILE A 100 -4.66 10.28 5.53
N ASP A 101 -4.59 9.95 6.82
CA ASP A 101 -4.88 8.60 7.30
C ASP A 101 -6.33 8.22 7.02
N PHE A 102 -7.28 9.12 7.34
CA PHE A 102 -8.69 8.90 7.07
C PHE A 102 -8.98 8.73 5.57
N ALA A 103 -8.38 9.58 4.72
CA ALA A 103 -8.50 9.46 3.27
C ALA A 103 -7.92 8.13 2.76
N THR A 104 -6.76 7.71 3.29
CA THR A 104 -6.10 6.46 2.91
C THR A 104 -6.98 5.27 3.22
N VAL A 105 -7.56 5.22 4.43
CA VAL A 105 -8.48 4.15 4.84
C VAL A 105 -9.70 4.08 3.91
N ILE A 106 -10.35 5.21 3.63
CA ILE A 106 -11.53 5.26 2.74
C ILE A 106 -11.18 4.78 1.34
N ILE A 107 -10.10 5.30 0.75
CA ILE A 107 -9.69 4.95 -0.61
C ILE A 107 -9.33 3.46 -0.67
N PHE A 108 -8.60 2.96 0.32
CA PHE A 108 -8.20 1.56 0.39
C PHE A 108 -9.40 0.62 0.44
N PHE A 109 -10.34 0.82 1.38
CA PHE A 109 -11.51 -0.05 1.49
C PHE A 109 -12.43 0.06 0.27
N THR A 110 -12.57 1.26 -0.31
CA THR A 110 -13.32 1.45 -1.55
C THR A 110 -12.71 0.62 -2.70
N ALA A 111 -11.39 0.72 -2.89
CA ALA A 111 -10.68 -0.08 -3.89
C ALA A 111 -10.80 -1.59 -3.59
N TYR A 112 -10.77 -1.99 -2.32
CA TYR A 112 -10.93 -3.38 -1.91
C TYR A 112 -12.28 -3.96 -2.28
N PHE A 113 -13.38 -3.29 -1.93
CA PHE A 113 -14.72 -3.75 -2.29
C PHE A 113 -14.95 -3.79 -3.80
N ILE A 114 -14.46 -2.80 -4.53
CA ILE A 114 -14.52 -2.78 -6.00
C ILE A 114 -13.73 -3.97 -6.59
N SER A 115 -12.53 -4.24 -6.06
CA SER A 115 -11.70 -5.36 -6.51
C SER A 115 -12.39 -6.71 -6.27
N ILE A 116 -12.97 -6.92 -5.08
CA ILE A 116 -13.77 -8.12 -4.76
C ILE A 116 -14.91 -8.28 -5.78
N TYR A 117 -15.70 -7.23 -6.00
CA TYR A 117 -16.84 -7.28 -6.92
C TYR A 117 -16.41 -7.70 -8.33
N PHE A 118 -15.37 -7.07 -8.89
CA PHE A 118 -14.91 -7.39 -10.24
C PHE A 118 -14.22 -8.76 -10.34
N ALA A 119 -13.52 -9.20 -9.29
CA ALA A 119 -12.90 -10.52 -9.25
C ALA A 119 -13.95 -11.64 -9.18
N VAL A 120 -14.99 -11.48 -8.36
CA VAL A 120 -16.10 -12.43 -8.23
C VAL A 120 -16.93 -12.48 -9.51
N LYS A 121 -17.33 -11.32 -10.06
CA LYS A 121 -18.10 -11.24 -11.32
C LYS A 121 -17.40 -11.95 -12.47
N LYS A 122 -16.08 -11.78 -12.60
CA LYS A 122 -15.27 -12.46 -13.63
C LYS A 122 -15.27 -13.98 -13.44
N ARG A 123 -15.13 -14.48 -12.21
CA ARG A 123 -15.16 -15.92 -11.93
C ARG A 123 -16.51 -16.55 -12.27
N ILE A 124 -17.61 -15.90 -11.92
CA ILE A 124 -18.97 -16.38 -12.23
C ILE A 124 -19.21 -16.45 -13.74
N LEU A 125 -18.80 -15.42 -14.49
CA LEU A 125 -18.95 -15.40 -15.96
C LEU A 125 -18.16 -16.54 -16.63
N ASN A 126 -16.92 -16.76 -16.19
CA ASN A 126 -16.08 -17.83 -16.74
C ASN A 126 -16.63 -19.23 -16.43
N GLN A 127 -17.24 -19.44 -15.25
CA GLN A 127 -17.89 -20.72 -14.93
C GLN A 127 -19.11 -20.97 -15.81
N LYS A 128 -19.94 -19.95 -16.08
CA LYS A 128 -21.08 -20.09 -17.00
C LYS A 128 -20.66 -20.48 -18.41
N LEU A 129 -19.60 -19.86 -18.94
CA LEU A 129 -19.08 -20.16 -20.28
C LEU A 129 -18.47 -21.57 -20.39
N LYS A 130 -17.95 -22.15 -19.29
CA LYS A 130 -17.37 -23.50 -19.28
C LYS A 130 -18.44 -24.60 -19.15
N ASN A 131 -19.62 -24.26 -18.63
CA ASN A 131 -20.74 -25.18 -18.42
C ASN A 131 -21.78 -25.15 -19.55
N GLN A 132 -21.51 -24.38 -20.62
CA GLN A 132 -22.23 -24.39 -21.91
C GLN A 132 -21.40 -25.15 -22.93
#